data_AF-A0A1B6KX85-F1
#
_entry.id   AF-A0A1B6KX85-F1
#
_cell.length_a   1.000
_cell.length_b   1.000
_cell.length_c   1.000
_cell.angle_alpha   90.00
_cell.angle_beta   90.00
_cell.angle_gamma   90.00
#
_symmetry.space_group_name_H-M   'P 1'
#
loop_
_entity.id
_entity.type
_entity.pdbx_description
1 polymer ?
#
loop_
_entity_poly.entity_id
_entity_poly.type
_entity_poly.pdbx_seq_one_letter_code
_entity_poly.pdbx_strand_id
1 'polypeptide(L)'
;MNEKNWVDIAYNFLVAPTGEVFEGRGWGVVGASAPKYNNKSVGICLIGSYERESPPEAQLAATQELIASGVKQARIQTLYKLIGHRQVHNTDCPGDKLYRIIKHWPHYTTKVE
;
A
#
# COMPACT_ATOMS: atom_id res chain seq x y z
N MET A 1 -1.00 -1.25 -25.12
CA MET A 1 0.23 -2.05 -25.03
C MET A 1 0.41 -2.40 -23.56
N ASN A 2 0.42 -3.69 -23.19
CA ASN A 2 0.65 -4.10 -21.80
C ASN A 2 1.89 -4.98 -21.74
N GLU A 3 3.02 -4.43 -21.32
CA GLU A 3 4.29 -5.17 -21.16
C GLU A 3 4.21 -6.26 -20.06
N LYS A 4 3.17 -6.24 -19.22
CA LYS A 4 3.01 -7.16 -18.08
C LYS A 4 1.79 -8.08 -18.14
N ASN A 5 0.98 -8.04 -19.21
CA ASN A 5 -0.23 -8.87 -19.36
C ASN A 5 -1.20 -8.84 -18.16
N TRP A 6 -1.30 -7.70 -17.46
CA TRP A 6 -2.25 -7.54 -16.37
C TRP A 6 -3.62 -7.12 -16.88
N VAL A 7 -4.68 -7.61 -16.22
CA VAL A 7 -6.08 -7.26 -16.52
C VAL A 7 -6.44 -5.84 -16.07
N ASP A 8 -5.68 -5.26 -15.14
CA ASP A 8 -5.84 -3.91 -14.59
C ASP A 8 -4.57 -3.46 -13.84
N ILE A 9 -4.51 -2.21 -13.36
CA ILE A 9 -3.43 -1.65 -12.53
C ILE A 9 -3.11 -2.54 -11.32
N ALA A 10 -1.85 -2.57 -10.87
CA ALA A 10 -1.37 -3.55 -9.89
C ALA A 10 -1.98 -3.40 -8.48
N TYR A 11 -2.37 -2.17 -8.13
CA TYR A 11 -2.70 -1.76 -6.77
C TYR A 11 -4.22 -1.65 -6.58
N ASN A 12 -4.68 -1.87 -5.35
CA ASN A 12 -6.08 -1.67 -4.98
C ASN A 12 -6.42 -0.19 -4.89
N PHE A 13 -5.50 0.60 -4.32
CA PHE A 13 -5.65 2.05 -4.18
C PHE A 13 -4.35 2.77 -4.51
N LEU A 14 -4.49 4.01 -4.96
CA LEU A 14 -3.38 4.95 -5.13
C LEU A 14 -3.68 6.22 -4.35
N VAL A 15 -2.67 6.81 -3.72
CA VAL A 15 -2.80 8.07 -2.97
C VAL A 15 -1.87 9.08 -3.60
N ALA A 16 -2.40 10.21 -4.07
CA ALA A 16 -1.61 11.29 -4.66
C ALA A 16 -0.89 12.12 -3.59
N PRO A 17 0.19 12.85 -3.95
CA PRO A 17 0.86 13.79 -3.04
C PRO A 17 -0.07 14.83 -2.41
N THR A 18 -1.16 15.17 -3.09
CA THR A 18 -2.24 16.07 -2.65
C THR A 18 -3.14 15.47 -1.56
N GLY A 19 -3.05 14.16 -1.30
CA GLY A 19 -3.93 13.43 -0.39
C GLY A 19 -5.16 12.81 -1.06
N GLU A 20 -5.35 13.02 -2.37
CA GLU A 20 -6.46 12.41 -3.10
C GLU A 20 -6.26 10.89 -3.22
N VAL A 21 -7.30 10.12 -2.89
CA VAL A 21 -7.30 8.65 -3.00
C VAL A 21 -8.03 8.25 -4.28
N PHE A 22 -7.33 7.52 -5.14
CA PHE A 22 -7.85 6.94 -6.37
C PHE A 22 -8.09 5.44 -6.16
N GLU A 23 -9.27 4.98 -6.54
CA GLU A 23 -9.56 3.54 -6.61
C GLU A 23 -8.86 2.94 -7.83
N GLY A 24 -8.01 1.94 -7.59
CA GLY A 24 -7.50 1.04 -8.63
C GLY A 24 -8.42 -0.16 -8.73
N ARG A 25 -7.94 -1.33 -8.31
CA ARG A 25 -8.79 -2.54 -8.23
C ARG A 25 -9.86 -2.49 -7.14
N GLY A 26 -9.73 -1.60 -6.15
CA GLY A 26 -10.71 -1.45 -5.08
C GLY A 26 -10.70 -2.58 -4.05
N TRP A 27 -11.75 -2.62 -3.24
CA TRP A 27 -11.90 -3.58 -2.14
C TRP A 27 -12.32 -4.97 -2.61
N GLY A 28 -11.74 -6.02 -2.02
CA GLY A 28 -12.16 -7.40 -2.27
C GLY A 28 -11.71 -7.97 -3.62
N VAL A 29 -10.95 -7.21 -4.40
CA VAL A 29 -10.36 -7.64 -5.67
C VAL A 29 -8.88 -7.98 -5.48
N VAL A 30 -8.46 -9.12 -6.02
CA VAL A 30 -7.08 -9.60 -5.95
C VAL A 30 -6.14 -8.61 -6.65
N GLY A 31 -5.09 -8.18 -5.94
CA GLY A 31 -4.03 -7.32 -6.47
C GLY A 31 -3.11 -8.00 -7.50
N ALA A 32 -2.17 -7.28 -8.07
CA ALA A 32 -1.08 -7.86 -8.85
C ALA A 32 0.32 -7.38 -8.43
N SER A 33 0.41 -6.57 -7.37
CA SER A 33 1.66 -5.96 -6.92
C SER A 33 2.57 -6.89 -6.10
N ALA A 34 2.02 -7.85 -5.35
CA ALA A 34 2.77 -8.73 -4.45
C ALA A 34 2.36 -10.21 -4.62
N PRO A 35 3.07 -11.02 -5.46
CA PRO A 35 2.63 -12.34 -5.92
C PRO A 35 2.11 -13.34 -4.86
N LYS A 36 2.66 -13.34 -3.63
CA LYS A 36 2.22 -14.23 -2.53
C LYS A 36 1.16 -13.63 -1.60
N TYR A 37 0.87 -12.34 -1.77
CA TYR A 37 0.01 -11.56 -0.89
C TYR A 37 -1.21 -10.99 -1.61
N ASN A 38 -1.22 -10.98 -2.94
CA ASN A 38 -2.28 -10.41 -3.78
C ASN A 38 -3.70 -10.86 -3.41
N ASN A 39 -3.89 -12.09 -2.91
CA ASN A 39 -5.19 -12.64 -2.53
C ASN A 39 -5.55 -12.45 -1.04
N LYS A 40 -4.64 -11.91 -0.22
CA LYS A 40 -4.78 -11.76 1.22
C LYS A 40 -4.37 -10.38 1.74
N SER A 41 -4.16 -9.41 0.85
CA SER A 41 -3.78 -8.05 1.20
C SER A 41 -4.52 -7.00 0.37
N VAL A 42 -4.45 -5.76 0.82
CA VAL A 42 -4.87 -4.58 0.07
C VAL A 42 -3.61 -3.80 -0.26
N GLY A 43 -3.27 -3.71 -1.55
CA GLY A 43 -2.12 -2.95 -2.04
C GLY A 43 -2.44 -1.46 -2.18
N ILE A 44 -1.75 -0.61 -1.42
CA ILE A 44 -1.88 0.85 -1.50
C ILE A 44 -0.57 1.43 -2.04
N CYS A 45 -0.65 2.19 -3.13
CA CYS A 45 0.50 2.87 -3.73
C CYS A 45 0.46 4.36 -3.41
N LEU A 46 1.50 4.89 -2.76
CA LEU A 46 1.70 6.33 -2.67
C LEU A 46 2.39 6.79 -3.95
N ILE A 47 1.73 7.64 -4.73
CA ILE A 47 2.22 8.11 -6.03
C ILE A 47 3.42 9.03 -5.81
N GLY A 48 4.62 8.53 -6.14
CA GLY A 48 5.89 9.26 -6.02
C GLY A 48 7.09 8.32 -5.87
N SER A 49 8.27 8.91 -5.63
CA SER A 49 9.54 8.20 -5.40
C SER A 49 10.08 8.62 -4.04
N TYR A 50 10.11 7.71 -3.07
CA TYR A 50 10.39 8.04 -1.65
C TYR A 50 11.65 7.35 -1.13
N GLU A 51 12.62 7.11 -2.01
CA GLU A 51 13.95 6.63 -1.64
C GLU A 51 14.70 7.70 -0.84
N ARG A 52 14.62 8.96 -1.27
CA ARG A 52 15.40 10.08 -0.69
C ARG A 52 14.53 11.15 -0.05
N GLU A 53 13.29 11.31 -0.51
CA GLU A 53 12.37 12.34 -0.05
C GLU A 53 11.21 11.72 0.73
N SER A 54 10.70 12.45 1.72
CA SER A 54 9.53 12.02 2.48
C SER A 54 8.25 12.34 1.69
N PRO A 55 7.22 11.46 1.73
CA PRO A 55 5.90 11.80 1.22
C PRO A 55 5.33 13.03 1.93
N PRO A 56 4.54 13.88 1.25
CA PRO A 56 3.82 14.96 1.89
C PRO A 56 2.88 14.46 2.99
N GLU A 57 2.69 15.28 4.02
CA GLU A 57 1.86 14.93 5.18
C GLU A 57 0.42 14.60 4.79
N ALA A 58 -0.17 15.33 3.85
CA ALA A 58 -1.52 15.08 3.34
C ALA A 58 -1.67 13.66 2.77
N GLN A 59 -0.65 13.16 2.07
CA GLN A 59 -0.64 11.82 1.50
C GLN A 59 -0.50 10.74 2.58
N LEU A 60 0.31 10.99 3.61
CA LEU A 60 0.43 10.09 4.76
C LEU A 60 -0.88 10.01 5.55
N ALA A 61 -1.49 11.15 5.83
CA ALA A 61 -2.77 11.27 6.53
C ALA A 61 -3.89 10.55 5.76
N ALA A 62 -4.04 10.83 4.47
CA ALA A 62 -5.02 10.17 3.61
C ALA A 62 -4.82 8.64 3.56
N THR A 63 -3.58 8.17 3.57
CA THR A 63 -3.29 6.73 3.62
C THR A 63 -3.75 6.10 4.94
N GLN A 64 -3.49 6.76 6.09
CA GLN A 64 -3.95 6.27 7.39
C GLN A 64 -5.48 6.27 7.49
N GLU A 65 -6.13 7.32 7.00
CA GLU A 65 -7.59 7.42 6.93
C GLU A 65 -8.20 6.35 6.03
N LEU A 66 -7.59 6.06 4.88
CA LEU A 66 -8.01 4.98 3.99
C LEU A 66 -7.94 3.61 4.70
N ILE A 67 -6.86 3.34 5.41
CA ILE A 67 -6.71 2.10 6.20
C ILE A 67 -7.78 2.04 7.30
N ALA A 68 -7.95 3.11 8.07
CA ALA A 68 -8.95 3.18 9.13
C ALA A 68 -10.39 2.99 8.59
N SER A 69 -10.69 3.59 7.45
CA SER A 69 -11.96 3.42 6.74
C SER A 69 -12.16 1.97 6.29
N GLY A 70 -11.11 1.33 5.75
CA GLY A 70 -11.12 -0.09 5.40
C GLY A 70 -11.41 -0.98 6.61
N VAL A 71 -10.84 -0.68 7.77
CA VAL A 71 -11.13 -1.41 9.04
C VAL A 71 -12.57 -1.19 9.46
N LYS A 72 -13.06 0.05 9.47
CA LYS A 72 -14.44 0.40 9.85
C LYS A 72 -15.48 -0.29 8.97
N GLN A 73 -15.17 -0.45 7.67
CA GLN A 73 -16.03 -1.12 6.70
C GLN A 73 -15.85 -2.64 6.67
N ALA A 74 -15.07 -3.22 7.60
CA ALA A 74 -14.71 -4.64 7.62
C ALA A 74 -14.06 -5.16 6.33
N ARG A 75 -13.44 -4.26 5.54
CA ARG A 75 -12.64 -4.58 4.34
C ARG A 75 -11.19 -4.92 4.70
N ILE A 76 -10.71 -4.42 5.84
CA ILE A 76 -9.43 -4.75 6.45
C ILE A 76 -9.73 -5.33 7.84
N GLN A 77 -9.04 -6.42 8.22
CA GLN A 77 -9.20 -7.00 9.55
C GLN A 77 -8.70 -6.04 10.63
N THR A 78 -9.33 -6.02 11.81
CA THR A 78 -8.90 -5.17 12.93
C THR A 78 -7.47 -5.45 13.40
N LEU A 79 -7.01 -6.70 13.32
CA LEU A 79 -5.64 -7.11 13.64
C LEU A 79 -4.77 -7.31 12.38
N TYR A 80 -4.98 -6.47 11.36
CA TYR A 80 -4.17 -6.51 10.14
C TYR A 80 -2.68 -6.33 10.43
N LYS A 81 -1.86 -6.76 9.47
CA LYS A 81 -0.41 -6.55 9.45
C LYS A 81 -0.11 -5.48 8.40
N LEU A 82 0.60 -4.43 8.80
CA LEU A 82 1.14 -3.42 7.90
C LEU A 82 2.58 -3.78 7.55
N ILE A 83 2.88 -3.83 6.26
CA ILE A 83 4.21 -4.18 5.73
C ILE A 83 4.51 -3.34 4.48
N GLY A 84 5.79 -3.09 4.22
CA GLY A 84 6.27 -2.55 2.95
C GLY A 84 6.49 -3.64 1.91
N HIS A 85 6.39 -3.28 0.62
CA HIS A 85 6.54 -4.24 -0.48
C HIS A 85 7.89 -4.99 -0.47
N ARG A 86 8.97 -4.30 -0.11
CA ARG A 86 10.32 -4.88 0.08
C ARG A 86 10.39 -6.04 1.06
N GLN A 87 9.40 -6.19 1.96
CA GLN A 87 9.38 -7.29 2.91
C GLN A 87 8.89 -8.60 2.28
N VAL A 88 8.22 -8.56 1.13
CA VAL A 88 7.59 -9.72 0.48
C VAL A 88 8.06 -9.95 -0.96
N HIS A 89 8.85 -9.03 -1.49
CA HIS A 89 9.44 -9.10 -2.82
C HIS A 89 10.85 -8.49 -2.82
N ASN A 90 11.72 -8.96 -3.70
CA ASN A 90 13.03 -8.34 -3.92
C ASN A 90 12.85 -7.02 -4.68
N THR A 91 12.68 -5.92 -3.96
CA THR A 91 12.42 -4.58 -4.50
C THR A 91 12.77 -3.50 -3.48
N ASP A 92 13.12 -2.30 -3.95
CA ASP A 92 13.31 -1.14 -3.09
C ASP A 92 11.99 -0.48 -2.67
N CYS A 93 10.86 -0.83 -3.29
CA CYS A 93 9.54 -0.32 -2.92
C CYS A 93 9.25 -0.60 -1.43
N PRO A 94 8.80 0.36 -0.61
CA PRO A 94 8.19 1.64 -0.98
C PRO A 94 9.14 2.85 -0.98
N GLY A 95 10.45 2.63 -1.05
CA GLY A 95 11.48 3.66 -0.87
C GLY A 95 11.86 3.85 0.60
N ASP A 96 13.12 4.22 0.86
CA ASP A 96 13.70 4.21 2.22
C ASP A 96 13.07 5.22 3.18
N LYS A 97 12.66 6.40 2.71
CA LYS A 97 12.02 7.40 3.58
C LYS A 97 10.62 6.95 3.98
N LEU A 98 9.81 6.54 3.01
CA LEU A 98 8.47 6.01 3.29
C LEU A 98 8.55 4.73 4.13
N TYR A 99 9.48 3.81 3.84
CA TYR A 99 9.68 2.61 4.64
C TYR A 99 10.01 2.93 6.10
N ARG A 100 10.91 3.90 6.36
CA ARG A 100 11.20 4.34 7.73
C ARG A 100 9.97 4.91 8.43
N ILE A 101 9.12 5.66 7.73
CA ILE A 101 7.91 6.26 8.30
C ILE A 101 6.90 5.17 8.70
N ILE A 102 6.57 4.23 7.81
CA ILE A 102 5.56 3.20 8.09
C ILE A 102 5.98 2.25 9.21
N LYS A 103 7.29 2.12 9.50
CA LYS A 103 7.78 1.35 10.66
C LYS A 103 7.28 1.88 12.00
N HIS A 104 6.88 3.14 12.05
CA HIS A 104 6.34 3.79 13.25
C HIS A 104 4.81 3.81 13.26
N TRP A 105 4.14 3.29 12.23
CA TRP A 105 2.69 3.24 12.19
C TRP A 105 2.14 2.07 13.01
N PRO A 106 0.90 2.18 13.51
CA PRO A 106 0.19 1.06 14.10
C PRO A 106 0.19 -0.16 13.16
N HIS A 107 0.19 -1.36 13.73
CA HIS A 107 0.14 -2.63 13.00
C HIS A 107 1.36 -2.95 12.12
N TYR A 108 2.40 -2.11 12.09
CA TYR A 108 3.64 -2.46 11.41
C TYR A 108 4.26 -3.71 12.02
N THR A 109 4.73 -4.62 11.16
CA THR A 109 5.43 -5.83 11.61
C THR A 109 6.58 -6.19 10.69
N THR A 110 7.62 -6.79 11.28
CA THR A 110 8.70 -7.45 10.52
C THR A 110 8.37 -8.90 10.18
N LYS A 111 7.32 -9.48 10.78
CA LYS A 111 6.93 -10.87 10.58
C LYS A 111 6.04 -11.01 9.34
N VAL A 112 6.66 -11.40 8.24
CA VAL A 112 5.99 -11.83 6.99
C VAL A 112 5.86 -13.35 6.97
N GLU A 113 4.77 -13.85 6.41
CA GLU A 113 4.48 -15.29 6.20
C GLU A 113 4.89 -15.77 4.81
#